data_AF-A0A2A4Y4B2-F1
#
_entry.id   AF-A0A2A4Y4B2-F1
#
_cell.length_a   1.000
_cell.length_b   1.000
_cell.length_c   1.000
_cell.angle_alpha   90.00
_cell.angle_beta   90.00
_cell.angle_gamma   90.00
#
_symmetry.space_group_name_H-M   'P 1'
#
loop_
_entity.id
_entity.type
_entity.pdbx_description
1 polymer ?
#
loop_
_entity_poly.entity_id
_entity_poly.type
_entity_poly.pdbx_seq_one_letter_code
_entity_poly.pdbx_strand_id
1 'polypeptide(L)'
;MPKGLPFRLTDYLELVDWTGRIIRDDKRGAIPENTPPILNRLNIETKHWLYLTKNFESAFKGLVGSAERLKHVCEKLGYERTPGINGCMQYLPS
;
A
#
# COMPACT_ATOMS: atom_id res chain seq x y z
N MET A 1 -0.64 -8.97 18.55
CA MET A 1 -1.15 -8.93 17.16
C MET A 1 -1.95 -10.20 16.90
N PRO A 2 -3.11 -10.14 16.22
CA PRO A 2 -3.83 -11.35 15.85
C PRO A 2 -2.95 -12.24 14.97
N LYS A 3 -3.12 -13.57 15.06
CA LYS A 3 -2.44 -14.52 14.18
C LYS A 3 -3.08 -14.44 12.80
N GLY A 4 -2.41 -13.80 11.85
CA GLY A 4 -2.85 -13.69 10.45
C GLY A 4 -2.97 -12.26 9.94
N LEU A 5 -3.37 -12.12 8.68
CA LEU A 5 -3.62 -10.82 8.07
C LEU A 5 -4.84 -10.16 8.72
N PRO A 6 -4.80 -8.84 9.00
CA PRO A 6 -5.87 -8.14 9.72
C PRO A 6 -7.09 -7.83 8.83
N PHE A 7 -7.42 -8.70 7.87
CA PHE A 7 -8.52 -8.55 6.93
C PHE A 7 -9.03 -9.91 6.45
N ARG A 8 -10.28 -9.95 5.99
CA ARG A 8 -10.89 -11.17 5.46
C ARG A 8 -10.38 -11.40 4.04
N LEU A 9 -10.29 -12.66 3.61
CA LEU A 9 -9.96 -13.01 2.23
C LEU A 9 -10.92 -12.35 1.23
N THR A 10 -12.21 -12.26 1.57
CA THR A 10 -13.23 -11.60 0.74
C THR A 10 -12.90 -10.13 0.51
N ASP A 11 -12.47 -9.41 1.55
CA ASP A 11 -12.12 -7.99 1.47
C ASP A 11 -10.89 -7.79 0.55
N TYR A 12 -9.96 -8.75 0.56
CA TYR A 12 -8.79 -8.73 -0.32
C TYR A 12 -9.16 -9.01 -1.77
N LEU A 13 -10.01 -10.00 -2.04
CA LEU A 13 -10.45 -10.32 -3.40
C LEU A 13 -11.28 -9.17 -4.01
N GLU A 14 -12.12 -8.50 -3.21
CA GLU A 14 -12.83 -7.29 -3.61
C GLU A 14 -11.86 -6.18 -4.01
N LEU A 15 -10.81 -5.95 -3.22
CA LEU A 15 -9.77 -4.97 -3.55
C LEU A 15 -9.05 -5.31 -4.85
N VAL A 16 -8.74 -6.58 -5.09
CA VAL A 16 -8.06 -7.02 -6.32
C VAL A 16 -8.97 -6.83 -7.55
N ASP A 17 -10.25 -7.23 -7.48
CA ASP A 17 -11.21 -7.01 -8.57
C ASP A 17 -11.40 -5.51 -8.84
N TRP A 18 -11.59 -4.71 -7.78
CA TRP A 18 -11.72 -3.26 -7.87
C TRP A 18 -10.48 -2.62 -8.51
N THR A 19 -9.28 -3.04 -8.11
CA THR A 19 -8.01 -2.55 -8.67
C THR A 19 -7.88 -2.93 -10.15
N GLY A 20 -8.17 -4.18 -10.50
CA GLY A 20 -8.09 -4.68 -11.87
C GLY A 20 -9.02 -3.96 -12.84
N ARG A 21 -10.22 -3.57 -12.37
CA ARG A 21 -11.18 -2.77 -13.15
C ARG A 21 -10.68 -1.35 -13.42
N ILE A 22 -9.94 -0.75 -12.49
CA ILE A 22 -9.40 0.62 -12.63
C ILE A 22 -8.16 0.65 -13.54
N ILE A 23 -7.32 -0.39 -13.50
CA ILE A 23 -6.07 -0.42 -14.28
C ILE A 23 -6.31 -0.72 -15.77
N ARG A 24 -7.40 -1.40 -16.13
CA ARG A 24 -7.71 -1.77 -17.52
C ARG A 24 -8.16 -0.57 -18.35
N ASP A 25 -7.19 0.09 -18.97
CA ASP A 25 -7.40 1.20 -19.92
C ASP A 25 -8.22 0.79 -21.17
N ASP A 26 -8.30 -0.51 -21.48
CA ASP A 26 -9.02 -1.08 -22.64
C ASP A 26 -10.54 -1.17 -22.45
N LYS A 27 -11.03 -1.01 -21.21
CA LYS A 27 -12.46 -0.92 -20.91
C LYS A 27 -12.72 0.39 -20.20
N ARG A 28 -13.45 1.30 -20.84
CA ARG A 28 -14.08 2.43 -20.13
C ARG A 28 -14.96 1.86 -19.02
N GLY A 29 -14.44 1.81 -17.80
CA GLY A 29 -15.13 1.36 -16.60
C GLY A 29 -15.32 2.53 -15.66
N ALA A 30 -16.55 2.71 -15.18
CA ALA A 30 -16.85 3.61 -14.09
C ALA A 30 -15.87 3.33 -12.95
N ILE A 31 -15.22 4.38 -12.42
CA ILE A 31 -14.59 4.30 -11.10
C ILE A 31 -15.70 3.77 -10.19
N PRO A 32 -15.59 2.54 -9.63
CA PRO A 32 -16.64 2.02 -8.79
C PRO A 32 -16.89 3.06 -7.70
N GLU A 33 -18.13 3.53 -7.56
CA GLU A 33 -18.46 4.66 -6.68
C GLU A 33 -17.96 4.43 -5.25
N ASN A 34 -17.84 3.16 -4.86
CA ASN A 34 -17.38 2.75 -3.55
C ASN A 34 -15.91 2.33 -3.57
N THR A 35 -15.12 3.06 -2.79
CA THR A 35 -13.76 2.66 -2.40
C THR A 35 -13.86 1.42 -1.50
N PRO A 36 -13.10 0.33 -1.75
CA PRO A 36 -13.13 -0.86 -0.92
C PRO A 36 -12.84 -0.52 0.55
N PRO A 37 -13.66 -0.99 1.52
CA PRO A 37 -13.51 -0.65 2.94
C PRO A 37 -12.15 -1.01 3.52
N ILE A 38 -11.44 -1.98 2.91
CA ILE A 38 -10.09 -2.39 3.30
C ILE A 38 -9.06 -1.25 3.16
N LEU A 39 -9.21 -0.35 2.18
CA LEU A 39 -8.30 0.80 2.05
C LEU A 39 -8.43 1.76 3.22
N ASN A 40 -9.66 2.01 3.66
CA ASN A 40 -9.93 2.81 4.86
C ASN A 40 -9.36 2.16 6.12
N ARG A 41 -9.53 0.83 6.27
CA ARG A 41 -8.97 0.08 7.41
C ARG A 41 -7.45 0.06 7.45
N LEU A 42 -6.82 0.02 6.28
CA LEU A 42 -5.37 0.12 6.14
C LEU A 42 -4.87 1.57 6.19
N ASN A 43 -5.76 2.57 6.25
CA ASN A 43 -5.45 3.98 6.19
C ASN A 43 -4.61 4.36 4.95
N ILE A 44 -4.90 3.75 3.80
CA ILE A 44 -4.23 4.03 2.53
C ILE A 44 -5.19 4.80 1.63
N GLU A 45 -4.78 5.99 1.20
CA GLU A 45 -5.55 6.77 0.24
C GLU A 45 -5.68 6.04 -1.11
N THR A 46 -6.87 6.06 -1.69
CA THR A 46 -7.19 5.47 -3.00
C THR A 46 -6.19 5.88 -4.08
N LYS A 47 -5.81 7.16 -4.13
CA LYS A 47 -4.84 7.69 -5.11
C LYS A 47 -3.44 7.08 -4.95
N HIS A 48 -2.99 6.88 -3.70
CA HIS A 48 -1.70 6.28 -3.40
C HIS A 48 -1.73 4.78 -3.71
N TRP A 49 -2.82 4.09 -3.37
CA TRP A 49 -3.01 2.69 -3.74
C TRP A 49 -2.95 2.48 -5.26
N LEU A 50 -3.67 3.28 -6.05
CA LEU A 50 -3.66 3.17 -7.51
C LEU A 50 -2.28 3.48 -8.11
N TYR A 51 -1.56 4.45 -7.54
CA TYR A 51 -0.19 4.70 -7.96
C TYR A 51 0.73 3.52 -7.64
N LEU A 52 0.69 3.02 -6.41
CA LEU A 52 1.54 1.93 -5.93
C LEU A 52 1.27 0.61 -6.64
N THR A 53 0.01 0.28 -6.94
CA THR A 53 -0.34 -0.96 -7.68
C THR A 53 0.27 -1.01 -9.08
N LYS A 54 0.59 0.15 -9.68
CA LYS A 54 1.31 0.25 -10.97
C LYS A 54 2.82 0.44 -10.82
N ASN A 55 3.26 1.05 -9.72
CA ASN A 55 4.62 1.60 -9.57
C ASN A 55 5.34 1.08 -8.32
N PHE A 56 4.93 -0.04 -7.73
CA PHE A 56 5.44 -0.49 -6.43
C PHE A 56 6.97 -0.61 -6.40
N GLU A 57 7.55 -1.32 -7.37
CA GLU A 57 8.99 -1.56 -7.46
C GLU A 57 9.79 -0.33 -7.93
N SER A 58 9.14 0.66 -8.54
CA SER A 58 9.77 1.93 -8.88
C SER A 58 9.74 2.91 -7.71
N ALA A 59 8.65 2.95 -6.97
CA ALA A 59 8.45 3.80 -5.78
C ALA A 59 9.29 3.33 -4.58
N PHE A 60 9.51 2.03 -4.45
CA PHE A 60 10.29 1.43 -3.35
C PHE A 60 11.50 0.68 -3.86
N LYS A 61 12.67 0.91 -3.23
CA LYS A 61 13.96 0.32 -3.63
C LYS A 61 14.62 -0.52 -2.51
N GLY A 62 13.87 -0.86 -1.48
CA GLY A 62 14.40 -1.54 -0.29
C GLY A 62 13.30 -1.87 0.71
N LEU A 63 13.56 -1.63 1.99
CA LEU A 63 12.59 -1.87 3.06
C LEU A 63 11.36 -0.95 2.88
N VAL A 64 10.17 -1.52 3.15
CA VAL A 64 8.87 -0.84 3.03
C VAL A 64 8.06 -1.07 4.29
N GLY A 65 7.48 -0.01 4.86
CA GLY A 65 6.68 -0.08 6.08
C GLY A 65 6.40 1.31 6.66
N SER A 66 5.77 1.36 7.85
CA SER A 66 5.57 2.64 8.55
C SER A 66 6.92 3.30 8.82
N ALA A 67 6.95 4.63 8.81
CA ALA A 67 8.19 5.37 8.99
C ALA A 67 8.87 5.06 10.32
N GLU A 68 8.11 4.86 11.42
CA GLU A 68 8.71 4.48 12.71
C GLU A 68 9.31 3.08 12.66
N ARG A 69 8.60 2.13 12.08
CA ARG A 69 9.08 0.75 12.00
C ARG A 69 10.30 0.62 11.11
N LEU A 70 10.34 1.42 10.03
CA LEU A 70 11.47 1.46 9.12
C LEU A 70 12.73 1.98 9.81
N LYS A 71 12.61 3.07 10.59
CA LYS A 71 13.71 3.60 11.40
C LYS A 71 14.24 2.53 12.38
N HIS A 72 13.34 1.91 13.14
CA HIS A 72 13.71 0.87 14.11
C HIS A 72 14.39 -0.34 13.48
N VAL A 73 13.94 -0.77 12.31
CA VAL A 73 14.57 -1.89 11.58
C VAL A 73 15.93 -1.47 11.02
N CYS A 74 16.06 -0.28 10.45
CA CYS A 74 17.34 0.23 9.95
C CYS A 74 18.38 0.34 11.08
N GLU A 75 18.01 0.85 12.24
CA GLU A 75 18.88 0.90 13.43
C GLU A 75 19.33 -0.49 13.85
N LYS A 76 18.40 -1.45 13.94
CA LYS A 76 18.72 -2.86 14.28
C LYS A 76 19.63 -3.54 13.27
N LEU A 77 19.55 -3.15 12.01
CA LEU A 77 20.39 -3.68 10.94
C LEU A 77 21.73 -2.93 10.82
N GLY A 78 22.01 -1.94 11.69
CA GLY A 78 23.26 -1.19 11.71
C GLY A 78 23.37 -0.11 10.64
N TYR A 79 22.25 0.35 10.07
CA TYR A 79 22.26 1.48 9.14
C TYR A 79 22.37 2.82 9.89
N GLU A 80 23.23 3.71 9.40
CA GLU A 80 23.33 5.09 9.90
C GLU A 80 22.20 6.01 9.41
N ARG A 81 21.50 5.61 8.34
CA ARG A 81 20.36 6.34 7.76
C ARG A 81 19.22 5.39 7.43
N THR A 82 18.00 5.92 7.26
CA THR A 82 16.84 5.13 6.81
C THR A 82 16.61 5.32 5.30
N PRO A 83 17.22 4.50 4.43
CA PRO A 83 17.02 4.62 2.98
C PRO A 83 15.56 4.37 2.60
N GLY A 84 15.04 5.09 1.60
CA GLY A 84 13.68 4.89 1.10
C GLY A 84 12.56 5.41 2.02
N ILE A 85 12.88 6.08 3.12
CA ILE A 85 11.87 6.60 4.08
C ILE A 85 10.89 7.58 3.44
N ASN A 86 11.33 8.40 2.47
CA ASN A 86 10.47 9.38 1.82
C ASN A 86 9.31 8.73 1.06
N GLY A 87 9.56 7.64 0.32
CA GLY A 87 8.50 6.90 -0.36
C GLY A 87 7.51 6.28 0.63
N CYS A 88 8.01 5.79 1.77
CA CYS A 88 7.15 5.24 2.82
C CYS A 88 6.27 6.33 3.46
N MET A 89 6.84 7.50 3.81
CA MET A 89 6.07 8.62 4.36
C MET A 89 5.05 9.20 3.37
N GLN A 90 5.34 9.13 2.08
CA GLN A 90 4.46 9.69 1.05
C GLN A 90 3.25 8.79 0.77
N TYR A 91 3.45 7.48 0.68
CA TYR A 91 2.42 6.57 0.17
C TYR A 91 1.81 5.64 1.21
N LEU A 92 2.44 5.49 2.38
CA LEU A 92 1.97 4.60 3.44
C LEU A 92 1.48 5.42 4.64
N PRO A 93 0.51 4.88 5.41
CA PRO A 93 0.09 5.50 6.65
C PRO A 93 1.25 5.66 7.63
N SER A 94 1.18 6.75 8.41
CA SER A 94 1.98 6.95 9.62
C SER A 94 1.53 5.97 10.69
#